data_AF-A0A076HN26-F1
#
_entry.id   AF-A0A076HN26-F1
#
_cell.length_a   1.000
_cell.length_b   1.000
_cell.length_c   1.000
_cell.angle_alpha   90.00
_cell.angle_beta   90.00
_cell.angle_gamma   90.00
#
_symmetry.space_group_name_H-M   'P 1'
#
loop_
_entity.id
_entity.type
_entity.pdbx_description
1 polymer ?
#
loop_
_entity_poly.entity_id
_entity_poly.type
_entity_poly.pdbx_seq_one_letter_code
_entity_poly.pdbx_strand_id
1 'polypeptide(L)'
;MLIPLRPGELQRLIPAVATGNQFRVSLGNPREVLQRLMIAAIGGVITLLISQSQMSSRWGPFWLVAGVVFLLYVLWGPILQAGQRNATLRRYPAAALFEGEVADVITRERVENRHEQADSRGRLELVENRRTWMLLELEDEEGYLGRVAFPMEKKHQSIRRGSLIRCLVLSERKDFSKIGALSDAWLPGLRMWVGEYPFLLRPAFEELCQRRLTSRR
;
A
#
# COMPACT_ATOMS: atom_id res chain seq x y z
N MET A 1 14.29 13.43 -14.33
CA MET A 1 15.61 13.43 -13.67
C MET A 1 15.57 12.51 -12.45
N LEU A 2 16.54 11.60 -12.34
CA LEU A 2 16.72 10.73 -11.19
C LEU A 2 17.79 11.27 -10.22
N ILE A 3 17.43 11.42 -8.95
CA ILE A 3 18.34 11.84 -7.88
C ILE A 3 18.52 10.68 -6.90
N PRO A 4 19.69 10.02 -6.85
CA PRO A 4 19.91 8.91 -5.94
C PRO A 4 19.75 9.32 -4.47
N LEU A 5 19.08 8.47 -3.69
CA LEU A 5 18.96 8.64 -2.25
C LEU A 5 20.26 8.26 -1.54
N ARG A 6 20.52 8.92 -0.41
CA ARG A 6 21.62 8.57 0.48
C ARG A 6 21.29 7.28 1.23
N PRO A 7 22.30 6.54 1.69
CA PRO A 7 22.10 5.38 2.54
C PRO A 7 21.19 5.71 3.74
N GLY A 8 20.17 4.89 3.98
CA GLY A 8 19.24 5.05 5.09
C GLY A 8 18.07 6.03 4.85
N GLU A 9 18.09 6.88 3.83
CA GLU A 9 16.96 7.78 3.54
C GLU A 9 15.70 7.02 3.13
N LEU A 10 15.85 5.93 2.36
CA LEU A 10 14.72 5.07 1.98
C LEU A 10 13.97 4.54 3.22
N GLN A 11 14.70 4.18 4.27
CA GLN A 11 14.12 3.65 5.51
C GLN A 11 13.39 4.71 6.32
N ARG A 12 13.74 6.00 6.12
CA ARG A 12 13.01 7.14 6.70
C ARG A 12 11.74 7.48 5.91
N LEU A 13 11.72 7.19 4.61
CA LEU A 13 10.56 7.47 3.75
C LEU A 13 9.52 6.36 3.78
N ILE A 14 9.94 5.10 3.82
CA ILE A 14 9.04 3.94 3.87
C ILE A 14 9.11 3.33 5.27
N PRO A 15 8.03 3.41 6.06
CA PRO A 15 8.04 3.02 7.45
C PRO A 15 8.10 1.49 7.60
N ALA A 16 8.80 1.01 8.62
CA ALA A 16 8.89 -0.42 8.91
C ALA A 16 7.56 -1.01 9.40
N VAL A 17 6.78 -0.19 10.12
CA VAL A 17 5.49 -0.55 10.70
C VAL A 17 4.41 0.32 10.07
N ALA A 18 3.17 -0.17 10.07
CA ALA A 18 2.04 0.52 9.50
C ALA A 18 1.86 1.94 10.09
N THR A 19 1.58 2.89 9.20
CA THR A 19 1.08 4.23 9.59
C THR A 19 -0.44 4.23 9.69
N GLY A 20 -1.05 5.27 10.26
CA GLY A 20 -2.51 5.37 10.35
C GLY A 20 -3.21 5.27 8.98
N ASN A 21 -2.65 5.90 7.94
CA ASN A 21 -3.18 5.80 6.58
C ASN A 21 -3.08 4.38 6.02
N GLN A 22 -1.96 3.71 6.25
CA GLN A 22 -1.72 2.33 5.83
C GLN A 22 -2.60 1.33 6.58
N PHE A 23 -2.84 1.58 7.87
CA PHE A 23 -3.75 0.79 8.69
C PHE A 23 -5.16 0.85 8.13
N ARG A 24 -5.68 2.04 7.82
CA ARG A 24 -7.03 2.19 7.24
C ARG A 24 -7.18 1.44 5.91
N VAL A 25 -6.16 1.51 5.04
CA VAL A 25 -6.18 0.76 3.77
C VAL A 25 -6.11 -0.75 3.99
N SER A 26 -5.34 -1.21 4.99
CA SER A 26 -5.14 -2.64 5.28
C SER A 26 -6.24 -3.24 6.16
N LEU A 27 -7.02 -2.40 6.85
CA LEU A 27 -8.23 -2.82 7.57
C LEU A 27 -9.28 -3.34 6.59
N GLY A 28 -9.28 -2.78 5.37
CA GLY A 28 -10.03 -3.31 4.23
C GLY A 28 -11.53 -3.05 4.32
N ASN A 29 -12.30 -3.93 3.67
CA ASN A 29 -13.75 -3.84 3.61
C ASN A 29 -14.41 -4.40 4.89
N PRO A 30 -15.68 -4.05 5.20
CA PRO A 30 -16.38 -4.57 6.38
C PRO A 30 -16.39 -6.10 6.49
N ARG A 31 -16.42 -6.79 5.34
CA ARG A 31 -16.29 -8.25 5.27
C ARG A 31 -14.94 -8.75 5.79
N GLU A 32 -13.84 -8.09 5.45
CA GLU A 32 -12.50 -8.46 5.94
C GLU A 32 -12.38 -8.19 7.44
N VAL A 33 -12.97 -7.09 7.92
CA VAL A 33 -13.06 -6.79 9.36
C VAL A 33 -13.83 -7.89 10.09
N LEU A 34 -14.99 -8.29 9.57
CA LEU A 34 -15.78 -9.38 10.14
C LEU A 34 -15.02 -10.71 10.10
N GLN A 35 -14.33 -11.01 9.00
CA GLN A 35 -13.49 -12.21 8.91
C GLN A 35 -12.39 -12.22 9.97
N ARG A 36 -11.71 -11.09 10.19
CA ARG A 36 -10.71 -10.95 11.25
C ARG A 36 -11.33 -11.10 12.64
N LEU A 37 -12.52 -10.56 12.86
CA LEU A 37 -13.25 -10.71 14.11
C LEU A 37 -13.61 -12.18 14.37
N MET A 38 -14.09 -12.91 13.36
CA MET A 38 -14.37 -14.34 13.47
C MET A 38 -13.10 -15.13 13.79
N ILE A 39 -11.98 -14.85 13.11
CA ILE A 39 -10.69 -15.49 13.39
C ILE A 39 -10.25 -15.20 14.83
N ALA A 40 -10.37 -13.94 15.28
CA ALA A 40 -10.02 -13.53 16.63
C ALA A 40 -10.88 -14.24 17.69
N ALA A 41 -12.20 -14.30 17.46
CA ALA A 41 -13.15 -14.95 18.37
C ALA A 41 -12.91 -16.47 18.43
N ILE A 42 -12.84 -17.14 17.28
CA ILE A 42 -12.64 -18.60 17.23
C ILE A 42 -11.28 -18.97 17.82
N GLY A 43 -10.20 -18.33 17.36
CA GLY A 43 -8.84 -18.60 17.86
C GLY A 43 -8.69 -18.29 19.35
N GLY A 44 -9.24 -17.16 19.81
CA GLY A 44 -9.24 -16.75 21.21
C GLY A 44 -10.02 -17.72 22.10
N VAL A 45 -11.23 -18.12 21.70
CA VAL A 45 -12.04 -19.08 22.47
C VAL A 45 -11.36 -20.44 22.56
N ILE A 46 -10.85 -20.98 21.44
CA ILE A 46 -10.17 -22.29 21.43
C ILE A 46 -8.96 -22.28 22.37
N THR A 47 -8.11 -21.26 22.28
CA THR A 47 -6.90 -21.15 23.11
C THR A 47 -7.22 -20.92 24.58
N LEU A 48 -8.28 -20.15 24.91
CA LEU A 48 -8.74 -20.00 26.28
C LEU A 48 -9.32 -21.31 26.85
N LEU A 49 -10.08 -22.08 26.07
CA LEU A 49 -10.58 -23.39 26.48
C LEU A 49 -9.43 -24.36 26.76
N ILE A 50 -8.41 -24.39 25.89
CA ILE A 50 -7.19 -25.18 26.11
C ILE A 50 -6.49 -24.71 27.39
N SER A 51 -6.35 -23.40 27.59
CA SER A 51 -5.74 -22.83 28.80
C SER A 51 -6.46 -23.26 30.07
N GLN A 52 -7.80 -23.28 30.07
CA GLN A 52 -8.57 -23.74 31.24
C GLN A 52 -8.38 -25.23 31.51
N SER A 53 -8.34 -26.06 30.47
CA SER A 53 -8.08 -27.51 30.62
C SER A 53 -6.67 -27.82 31.12
N GLN A 54 -5.73 -26.91 30.91
CA GLN A 54 -4.31 -27.04 31.24
C GLN A 54 -3.90 -26.14 32.42
N MET A 55 -4.85 -25.69 33.25
CA MET A 55 -4.62 -24.74 34.34
C MET A 55 -3.59 -25.24 35.38
N SER A 56 -3.53 -26.55 35.61
CA SER A 56 -2.55 -27.19 36.50
C SER A 56 -1.21 -27.51 35.81
N SER A 57 -1.13 -27.32 34.49
CA SER A 57 0.06 -27.58 33.68
C SER A 57 0.91 -26.32 33.53
N ARG A 58 2.23 -26.50 33.40
CA ARG A 58 3.19 -25.41 33.11
C ARG A 58 2.87 -24.66 31.80
N TRP A 59 2.08 -25.27 30.91
CA TRP A 59 1.70 -24.70 29.62
C TRP A 59 0.44 -23.83 29.67
N GLY A 60 -0.33 -23.83 30.76
CA GLY A 60 -1.54 -23.00 30.89
C GLY A 60 -1.30 -21.52 30.58
N PRO A 61 -0.31 -20.86 31.22
CA PRO A 61 -0.01 -19.45 30.95
C PRO A 61 0.36 -19.15 29.49
N PHE A 62 1.05 -20.06 28.80
CA PHE A 62 1.38 -19.89 27.38
C PHE A 62 0.12 -19.84 26.52
N TRP A 63 -0.84 -20.74 26.75
CA TRP A 63 -2.12 -20.76 26.03
C TRP A 63 -2.98 -19.54 26.32
N LEU A 64 -2.96 -19.03 27.55
CA LEU A 64 -3.62 -17.77 27.91
C LEU A 64 -3.07 -16.60 27.09
N VAL A 65 -1.74 -16.45 27.05
CA VAL A 65 -1.09 -15.38 26.26
C VAL A 65 -1.41 -15.53 24.78
N ALA A 66 -1.35 -16.76 24.24
CA ALA A 66 -1.74 -17.03 22.86
C ALA A 66 -3.20 -16.59 22.58
N GLY A 67 -4.12 -16.84 23.52
CA GLY A 67 -5.52 -16.39 23.40
C GLY A 67 -5.67 -14.89 23.39
N VAL A 68 -4.94 -14.15 24.23
CA VAL A 68 -4.92 -12.69 24.18
C VAL A 68 -4.40 -12.20 22.82
N VAL A 69 -3.34 -12.82 22.28
CA VAL A 69 -2.81 -12.46 20.96
C VAL A 69 -3.85 -12.70 19.87
N PHE A 70 -4.60 -13.81 19.90
CA PHE A 70 -5.68 -14.07 18.94
C PHE A 70 -6.82 -13.05 19.07
N LEU A 71 -7.25 -12.72 20.28
CA LEU A 71 -8.31 -11.71 20.50
C LEU A 71 -7.91 -10.34 19.95
N LEU A 72 -6.62 -10.01 19.99
CA LEU A 72 -6.08 -8.77 19.44
C LEU A 72 -5.78 -8.83 17.93
N TYR A 73 -6.11 -9.93 17.23
CA TYR A 73 -5.81 -10.09 15.80
C TYR A 73 -6.41 -9.00 14.90
N VAL A 74 -7.58 -8.46 15.28
CA VAL A 74 -8.21 -7.33 14.58
C VAL A 74 -7.29 -6.10 14.58
N LEU A 75 -6.49 -5.90 15.63
CA LEU A 75 -5.57 -4.78 15.75
C LEU A 75 -4.22 -5.04 15.06
N TRP A 76 -3.56 -6.15 15.36
CA TRP A 76 -2.21 -6.39 14.83
C TRP A 76 -2.20 -6.95 13.41
N GLY A 77 -3.27 -7.63 12.97
CA GLY A 77 -3.36 -8.21 11.63
C GLY A 77 -3.17 -7.19 10.50
N PRO A 78 -3.91 -6.06 10.49
CA PRO A 78 -3.71 -5.01 9.48
C PRO A 78 -2.31 -4.37 9.57
N ILE A 79 -1.76 -4.23 10.78
CA ILE A 79 -0.41 -3.68 10.99
C ILE A 79 0.64 -4.57 10.30
N LEU A 80 0.53 -5.89 10.51
CA LEU A 80 1.43 -6.87 9.91
C LEU A 80 1.32 -6.90 8.39
N GLN A 81 0.09 -6.86 7.85
CA GLN A 81 -0.14 -6.82 6.41
C GLN A 81 0.44 -5.55 5.76
N ALA A 82 0.26 -4.40 6.38
CA ALA A 82 0.88 -3.14 5.94
C ALA A 82 2.41 -3.22 6.00
N GLY A 83 2.97 -3.77 7.07
CA GLY A 83 4.42 -3.98 7.21
C GLY A 83 4.99 -4.89 6.12
N GLN A 84 4.28 -5.97 5.78
CA GLN A 84 4.65 -6.86 4.67
C GLN A 84 4.65 -6.12 3.33
N ARG A 85 3.63 -5.31 3.05
CA ARG A 85 3.60 -4.46 1.84
C ARG A 85 4.79 -3.51 1.83
N ASN A 86 5.07 -2.80 2.92
CA ASN A 86 6.22 -1.89 3.01
C ASN A 86 7.56 -2.61 2.78
N ALA A 87 7.71 -3.83 3.31
CA ALA A 87 8.91 -4.64 3.13
C ALA A 87 9.21 -4.94 1.65
N THR A 88 8.19 -5.06 0.80
CA THR A 88 8.37 -5.30 -0.65
C THR A 88 9.14 -4.20 -1.37
N LEU A 89 9.04 -2.95 -0.91
CA LEU A 89 9.80 -1.83 -1.44
C LEU A 89 11.08 -1.58 -0.64
N ARG A 90 11.06 -1.81 0.69
CA ARG A 90 12.25 -1.62 1.55
C ARG A 90 13.40 -2.58 1.24
N ARG A 91 13.13 -3.71 0.57
CA ARG A 91 14.16 -4.70 0.20
C ARG A 91 15.11 -4.23 -0.91
N TYR A 92 14.72 -3.22 -1.70
CA TYR A 92 15.55 -2.77 -2.80
C TYR A 92 16.83 -2.07 -2.30
N PRO A 93 18.01 -2.39 -2.87
CA PRO A 93 19.28 -1.84 -2.43
C PRO A 93 19.51 -0.39 -2.90
N ALA A 94 18.88 0.02 -4.01
CA ALA A 94 19.00 1.36 -4.57
C ALA A 94 17.63 2.02 -4.71
N ALA A 95 17.57 3.30 -4.37
CA ALA A 95 16.39 4.13 -4.55
C ALA A 95 16.79 5.55 -4.98
N ALA A 96 15.98 6.15 -5.84
CA ALA A 96 16.15 7.52 -6.32
C ALA A 96 14.83 8.28 -6.22
N LEU A 97 14.93 9.57 -5.98
CA LEU A 97 13.85 10.52 -6.17
C LEU A 97 13.74 10.79 -7.67
N PHE A 98 12.55 10.60 -8.22
CA PHE A 98 12.22 10.94 -9.59
C PHE A 98 11.41 12.24 -9.61
N GLU A 99 11.79 13.13 -10.51
CA GLU A 99 10.98 14.26 -10.97
C GLU A 99 10.85 14.18 -12.48
N GLY A 100 9.62 14.21 -12.97
CA GLY A 100 9.30 14.20 -14.39
C GLY A 100 7.86 14.61 -14.62
N GLU A 101 7.32 14.21 -15.76
CA GLU A 101 5.97 14.59 -16.20
C GLU A 101 5.12 13.35 -16.52
N VAL A 102 3.81 13.55 -16.50
CA VAL A 102 2.85 12.54 -16.97
C VAL A 102 2.85 12.57 -18.50
N ALA A 103 3.43 11.54 -19.12
CA ALA A 103 3.46 11.35 -20.56
C ALA A 103 2.05 11.06 -21.11
N ASP A 104 1.36 10.13 -20.46
CA ASP A 104 -0.01 9.73 -20.84
C ASP A 104 -0.89 9.39 -19.62
N VAL A 105 -2.20 9.57 -19.80
CA VAL A 105 -3.24 9.25 -18.84
C VAL A 105 -4.22 8.28 -19.51
N ILE A 106 -4.15 7.01 -19.13
CA ILE A 106 -5.00 5.95 -19.68
C ILE A 106 -5.99 5.51 -18.59
N THR A 107 -7.27 5.36 -18.94
CA THR A 107 -8.27 4.75 -18.06
C THR A 107 -8.64 3.36 -18.55
N ARG A 108 -8.75 2.40 -17.63
CA ARG A 108 -9.15 1.02 -17.93
C ARG A 108 -10.12 0.51 -16.88
N GLU A 109 -11.17 -0.18 -17.29
CA GLU A 109 -12.00 -0.93 -16.37
C GLU A 109 -11.32 -2.24 -15.99
N ARG A 110 -11.30 -2.54 -14.69
CA ARG A 110 -10.80 -3.80 -14.17
C ARG A 110 -11.86 -4.43 -13.28
N VAL A 111 -12.11 -5.72 -13.49
CA VAL A 111 -12.95 -6.52 -12.58
C VAL A 111 -12.15 -6.71 -11.29
N GLU A 112 -12.59 -6.07 -10.21
CA GLU A 112 -11.91 -6.12 -8.90
C GLU A 112 -12.41 -7.31 -8.09
N ASN A 113 -13.69 -7.68 -8.26
CA ASN A 113 -14.31 -8.81 -7.57
C ASN A 113 -15.40 -9.45 -8.42
N ARG A 114 -15.48 -10.78 -8.39
CA ARG A 114 -16.53 -11.58 -9.03
C ARG A 114 -17.20 -12.43 -7.95
N HIS A 115 -18.50 -12.24 -7.73
CA HIS A 115 -19.26 -12.99 -6.74
C HIS A 115 -20.54 -13.54 -7.35
N GLU A 116 -20.91 -14.75 -6.93
CA GLU A 116 -22.20 -15.34 -7.24
C GLU A 116 -23.18 -14.95 -6.14
N GLN A 117 -24.27 -14.29 -6.51
CA GLN A 117 -25.34 -13.90 -5.60
C GLN A 117 -26.66 -14.49 -6.10
N ALA A 118 -27.47 -15.03 -5.20
CA ALA A 118 -28.81 -15.46 -5.57
C ALA A 118 -29.73 -14.24 -5.72
N ASP A 119 -30.39 -14.08 -6.88
CA ASP A 119 -31.48 -13.13 -7.04
C ASP A 119 -32.65 -13.51 -6.09
N SER A 120 -33.58 -12.59 -5.87
CA SER A 120 -34.87 -12.74 -5.21
C SER A 120 -35.66 -14.02 -5.60
N ARG A 121 -35.35 -14.63 -6.75
CA ARG A 121 -35.93 -15.87 -7.26
C ARG A 121 -35.07 -17.12 -7.07
N GLY A 122 -33.97 -17.03 -6.30
CA GLY A 122 -33.06 -18.14 -6.00
C GLY A 122 -32.13 -18.55 -7.14
N ARG A 123 -32.01 -17.75 -8.20
CA ARG A 123 -31.08 -18.01 -9.32
C ARG A 123 -29.73 -17.39 -9.02
N LEU A 124 -28.66 -18.15 -9.22
CA LEU A 124 -27.30 -17.64 -9.08
C LEU A 124 -26.99 -16.69 -10.23
N GLU A 125 -26.82 -15.41 -9.91
CA GLU A 125 -26.33 -14.39 -10.83
C GLU A 125 -24.89 -14.02 -10.50
N LEU A 126 -24.11 -13.84 -11.56
CA LEU A 126 -22.72 -13.42 -11.45
C LEU A 126 -22.65 -11.90 -11.38
N VAL A 127 -22.36 -11.36 -10.20
CA VAL A 127 -22.15 -9.93 -9.99
C VAL A 127 -20.65 -9.61 -10.11
N GLU A 128 -20.28 -8.90 -11.17
CA GLU A 128 -18.92 -8.36 -11.36
C GLU A 128 -18.84 -6.93 -10.84
N ASN A 129 -18.04 -6.72 -9.80
CA ASN A 129 -17.72 -5.36 -9.36
C ASN A 129 -16.55 -4.83 -10.22
N ARG A 130 -16.90 -3.94 -11.15
CA ARG A 130 -15.93 -3.27 -12.04
C ARG A 130 -15.53 -1.95 -11.43
N ARG A 131 -14.23 -1.72 -11.35
CA ARG A 131 -13.66 -0.44 -10.92
C ARG A 131 -12.83 0.14 -12.05
N THR A 132 -12.98 1.43 -12.30
CA THR A 132 -12.14 2.15 -13.26
C THR A 132 -10.78 2.42 -12.61
N TRP A 133 -9.72 2.03 -13.29
CA TRP A 133 -8.33 2.30 -12.92
C TRP A 133 -7.77 3.37 -13.85
N MET A 134 -6.93 4.23 -13.28
CA MET A 134 -6.13 5.20 -14.01
C MET A 134 -4.68 4.73 -14.04
N LEU A 135 -4.06 4.80 -15.21
CA LEU A 135 -2.68 4.46 -15.47
C LEU A 135 -2.00 5.74 -15.95
N LEU A 136 -0.98 6.17 -15.21
CA LEU A 136 -0.14 7.29 -15.59
C LEU A 136 1.18 6.75 -16.11
N GLU A 137 1.51 7.08 -17.35
CA GLU A 137 2.85 6.85 -17.89
C GLU A 137 3.74 8.02 -17.51
N LEU A 138 4.92 7.71 -16.99
CA LEU A 138 5.85 8.69 -16.46
C LEU A 138 7.06 8.78 -17.38
N GLU A 139 7.45 9.99 -17.70
CA GLU A 139 8.66 10.28 -18.47
C GLU A 139 9.44 11.44 -17.88
N ASP A 140 10.72 11.51 -18.22
CA ASP A 140 11.56 12.66 -17.98
C ASP A 140 12.44 12.95 -19.21
N GLU A 141 13.41 13.86 -19.04
CA GLU A 141 14.35 14.23 -20.09
C GLU A 141 15.21 13.06 -20.61
N GLU A 142 15.40 11.99 -19.81
CA GLU A 142 16.13 10.78 -20.22
C GLU A 142 15.21 9.77 -20.91
N GLY A 143 13.88 9.97 -20.85
CA GLY A 143 12.87 9.24 -21.58
C GLY A 143 11.83 8.56 -20.68
N TYR A 144 11.29 7.44 -21.17
CA TYR A 144 10.25 6.69 -20.46
C TYR A 144 10.79 6.01 -19.20
N LEU A 145 10.10 6.22 -18.08
CA LEU A 145 10.45 5.62 -16.79
C LEU A 145 9.60 4.38 -16.48
N GLY A 146 8.28 4.50 -16.59
CA GLY A 146 7.37 3.46 -16.12
C GLY A 146 5.94 3.94 -15.98
N ARG A 147 5.13 3.14 -15.29
CA ARG A 147 3.70 3.44 -15.08
C ARG A 147 3.28 3.32 -13.63
N VAL A 148 2.40 4.22 -13.19
CA VAL A 148 1.74 4.16 -11.89
C VAL A 148 0.25 3.92 -12.12
N ALA A 149 -0.26 2.83 -11.56
CA ALA A 149 -1.66 2.43 -11.68
C ALA A 149 -2.37 2.57 -10.33
N PHE A 150 -3.58 3.13 -10.32
CA PHE A 150 -4.38 3.29 -9.12
C PHE A 150 -5.88 3.36 -9.44
N PRO A 151 -6.75 3.04 -8.48
CA PRO A 151 -8.18 3.20 -8.67
C PRO A 151 -8.57 4.67 -8.89
N MET A 152 -9.39 4.92 -9.90
CA MET A 152 -9.84 6.26 -10.25
C MET A 152 -10.87 6.77 -9.22
N GLU A 153 -10.75 8.05 -8.87
CA GLU A 153 -11.67 8.78 -8.01
C GLU A 153 -11.98 10.12 -8.68
N LYS A 154 -13.07 10.80 -8.29
CA LYS A 154 -13.46 12.09 -8.87
C LYS A 154 -12.33 13.12 -8.84
N LYS A 155 -11.55 13.15 -7.75
CA LYS A 155 -10.39 14.06 -7.60
C LYS A 155 -9.29 13.84 -8.64
N HIS A 156 -9.19 12.65 -9.24
CA HIS A 156 -8.14 12.31 -10.21
C HIS A 156 -8.45 12.82 -11.63
N GLN A 157 -9.66 13.32 -11.90
CA GLN A 157 -10.05 13.79 -13.24
C GLN A 157 -9.29 15.04 -13.71
N SER A 158 -8.69 15.79 -12.78
CA SER A 158 -7.87 16.96 -13.07
C SER A 158 -6.47 16.62 -13.56
N ILE A 159 -6.04 15.36 -13.48
CA ILE A 159 -4.72 14.93 -13.95
C ILE A 159 -4.69 14.99 -15.48
N ARG A 160 -3.68 15.65 -16.02
CA ARG A 160 -3.47 15.85 -17.46
C ARG A 160 -2.04 15.47 -17.85
N ARG A 161 -1.84 15.20 -19.14
CA ARG A 161 -0.49 15.09 -19.71
C ARG A 161 0.32 16.37 -19.43
N GLY A 162 1.61 16.24 -19.20
CA GLY A 162 2.50 17.34 -18.78
C GLY A 162 2.36 17.73 -17.30
N SER A 163 1.55 17.03 -16.51
CA SER A 163 1.49 17.30 -15.06
C SER A 163 2.80 16.88 -14.41
N LEU A 164 3.42 17.79 -13.65
CA LEU A 164 4.60 17.47 -12.85
C LEU A 164 4.27 16.38 -11.82
N ILE A 165 5.11 15.36 -11.76
CA ILE A 165 4.94 14.21 -10.88
C ILE A 165 6.28 13.80 -10.26
N ARG A 166 6.21 13.45 -8.97
CA ARG A 166 7.37 13.07 -8.17
C ARG A 166 7.11 11.75 -7.46
N CYS A 167 8.04 10.81 -7.52
CA CYS A 167 7.90 9.53 -6.83
C CYS A 167 9.27 8.96 -6.45
N LEU A 168 9.28 7.82 -5.73
CA LEU A 168 10.49 7.03 -5.57
C LEU A 168 10.56 5.94 -6.63
N VAL A 169 11.73 5.85 -7.22
CA VAL A 169 12.15 4.78 -8.13
C VAL A 169 13.06 3.85 -7.36
N LEU A 170 12.74 2.55 -7.40
CA LEU A 170 13.51 1.53 -6.71
C LEU A 170 14.12 0.57 -7.73
N SER A 171 15.38 0.19 -7.51
CA SER A 171 16.12 -0.70 -8.39
C SER A 171 17.01 -1.65 -7.60
N GLU A 172 17.26 -2.82 -8.19
CA GLU A 172 18.30 -3.75 -7.74
C GLU A 172 19.71 -3.26 -8.11
N ARG A 173 19.82 -2.35 -9.07
CA ARG A 173 21.09 -1.82 -9.57
C ARG A 173 21.24 -0.35 -9.19
N LYS A 174 22.46 0.05 -8.83
CA LYS A 174 22.78 1.44 -8.44
C LYS A 174 22.74 2.43 -9.61
N ASP A 175 22.84 1.92 -10.84
CA ASP A 175 22.81 2.71 -12.07
C ASP A 175 21.38 2.98 -12.58
N PHE A 176 20.35 2.41 -11.91
CA PHE A 176 18.95 2.49 -12.32
C PHE A 176 18.66 2.02 -13.76
N SER A 177 19.58 1.26 -14.37
CA SER A 177 19.44 0.71 -15.73
C SER A 177 18.19 -0.17 -15.90
N LYS A 178 17.73 -0.77 -14.80
CA LYS A 178 16.47 -1.51 -14.74
C LYS A 178 15.67 -1.06 -13.53
N ILE A 179 14.52 -0.47 -13.77
CA ILE A 179 13.59 -0.06 -12.71
C ILE A 179 12.85 -1.30 -12.20
N GLY A 180 12.92 -1.54 -10.89
CA GLY A 180 12.28 -2.67 -10.24
C GLY A 180 10.86 -2.34 -9.77
N ALA A 181 10.68 -1.17 -9.16
CA ALA A 181 9.38 -0.73 -8.68
C ALA A 181 9.29 0.81 -8.62
N LEU A 182 8.06 1.30 -8.64
CA LEU A 182 7.71 2.69 -8.36
C LEU A 182 6.84 2.73 -7.10
N SER A 183 7.05 3.73 -6.24
CA SER A 183 6.18 3.99 -5.08
C SER A 183 4.89 4.71 -5.49
N ASP A 184 4.08 5.11 -4.50
CA ASP A 184 3.10 6.17 -4.72
C ASP A 184 3.77 7.49 -5.14
N ALA A 185 3.03 8.30 -5.88
CA ALA A 185 3.51 9.51 -6.53
C ALA A 185 2.75 10.74 -6.03
N TRP A 186 3.47 11.85 -5.98
CA TRP A 186 2.98 13.16 -5.60
C TRP A 186 2.90 14.07 -6.83
N LEU A 187 1.74 14.69 -7.04
CA LEU A 187 1.54 15.72 -8.05
C LEU A 187 1.50 17.09 -7.37
N PRO A 188 2.61 17.87 -7.37
CA PRO A 188 2.72 19.10 -6.60
C PRO A 188 1.71 20.17 -7.04
N GLY A 189 1.46 20.28 -8.35
CA GLY A 189 0.54 21.27 -8.92
C GLY A 189 -0.91 21.06 -8.49
N LEU A 190 -1.31 19.81 -8.25
CA LEU A 190 -2.65 19.44 -7.81
C LEU A 190 -2.74 19.19 -6.29
N ARG A 191 -1.61 19.27 -5.58
CA ARG A 191 -1.46 18.90 -4.17
C ARG A 191 -2.11 17.55 -3.85
N MET A 192 -1.87 16.55 -4.69
CA MET A 192 -2.50 15.24 -4.54
C MET A 192 -1.52 14.07 -4.66
N TRP A 193 -1.82 13.02 -3.89
CA TRP A 193 -1.10 11.75 -3.91
C TRP A 193 -1.87 10.72 -4.73
N VAL A 194 -1.17 9.98 -5.57
CA VAL A 194 -1.71 8.90 -6.41
C VAL A 194 -0.88 7.63 -6.27
N GLY A 195 -1.56 6.48 -6.34
CA GLY A 195 -0.92 5.18 -6.15
C GLY A 195 -1.90 4.18 -5.55
N GLU A 196 -1.61 2.90 -5.72
CA GLU A 196 -2.45 1.82 -5.19
C GLU A 196 -2.42 1.79 -3.66
N TYR A 197 -1.27 2.09 -3.06
CA TYR A 197 -1.04 2.01 -1.62
C TYR A 197 -0.10 3.13 -1.17
N PRO A 198 -0.37 3.79 -0.02
CA PRO A 198 0.46 4.88 0.47
C PRO A 198 1.75 4.35 1.13
N PHE A 199 2.77 4.05 0.33
CA PHE A 199 4.05 3.55 0.83
C PHE A 199 4.84 4.65 1.55
N LEU A 200 4.79 5.88 1.01
CA LEU A 200 5.59 6.99 1.49
C LEU A 200 4.96 7.70 2.70
N LEU A 201 5.82 8.07 3.65
CA LEU A 201 5.52 9.09 4.64
C LEU A 201 5.43 10.45 3.94
N ARG A 202 4.20 10.83 3.58
CA ARG A 202 3.92 12.02 2.76
C ARG A 202 4.63 13.29 3.23
N PRO A 203 4.59 13.67 4.53
CA PRO A 203 5.28 14.89 4.97
C PRO A 203 6.80 14.82 4.80
N ALA A 204 7.40 13.67 5.12
CA ALA A 204 8.84 13.47 4.99
C ALA A 204 9.30 13.48 3.52
N PHE A 205 8.48 12.92 2.62
CA PHE A 205 8.77 12.95 1.18
C PHE A 205 8.61 14.34 0.58
N GLU A 206 7.54 15.07 0.94
CA GLU A 206 7.32 16.44 0.48
C GLU A 206 8.45 17.37 0.94
N GLU A 207 8.90 17.22 2.19
CA GLU A 207 10.06 17.96 2.72
C GLU A 207 11.36 17.60 1.99
N LEU A 208 11.58 16.31 1.71
CA LEU A 208 12.74 15.88 0.94
C LEU A 208 12.76 16.48 -0.47
N CYS A 209 11.59 16.53 -1.12
CA CYS A 209 11.43 17.14 -2.43
C CYS A 209 11.78 18.64 -2.37
N GLN A 210 11.23 19.38 -1.40
CA GLN A 210 11.53 20.80 -1.23
C GLN A 210 13.03 21.05 -1.02
N ARG A 211 13.68 20.25 -0.17
CA ARG A 211 15.12 20.43 0.12
C ARG A 211 16.02 20.14 -1.08
N ARG A 212 15.72 19.10 -1.87
CA ARG A 212 16.61 18.64 -2.96
C ARG A 212 16.33 19.24 -4.33
N LEU A 213 15.09 19.63 -4.59
CA LEU A 213 14.67 20.13 -5.91
C LEU A 213 14.67 21.66 -5.95
N THR A 214 14.37 22.32 -4.83
CA THR A 214 14.46 23.80 -4.75
C THR A 214 15.91 24.28 -4.69
N SER A 215 16.85 23.49 -4.14
CA SER A 215 18.28 23.84 -4.12
C SER A 215 18.98 23.76 -5.48
N ARG A 216 18.26 23.36 -6.54
CA ARG A 216 18.78 23.21 -7.91
C ARG A 216 18.12 24.15 -8.93
N ARG A 217 17.20 25.02 -8.50
CA ARG A 217 16.69 26.14 -9.30
C ARG A 217 17.40 27.41 -8.88
#